data_AF-A0A2E5SSV3-F1
#
_entry.id   AF-A0A2E5SSV3-F1
#
_cell.length_a   1.000
_cell.length_b   1.000
_cell.length_c   1.000
_cell.angle_alpha   90.00
_cell.angle_beta   90.00
_cell.angle_gamma   90.00
#
_symmetry.space_group_name_H-M   'P 1'
#
loop_
_entity.id
_entity.type
_entity.pdbx_description
1 polymer ?
#
loop_
_entity_poly.entity_id
_entity_poly.type
_entity_poly.pdbx_seq_one_letter_code
_entity_poly.pdbx_strand_id
1 'polypeptide(L)'
;MKKILFGIILILSLSSLFAFTYSAVYDIKNNTSEVNQFEGLLIFTDSKPVKSYEYLGTVKSNTGGFGGSQYEDVRKRLIKNAKKEYPQADGLILFLNKGQADKADVVKFKE
;
A
#
# COMPACT_ATOMS: atom_id res chain seq x y z
N MET A 1 -52.55 -12.91 -6.19
CA MET A 1 -51.39 -12.58 -7.04
C MET A 1 -50.73 -11.24 -6.66
N LYS A 2 -51.46 -10.10 -6.63
CA LYS A 2 -50.88 -8.78 -6.30
C LYS A 2 -50.15 -8.70 -4.94
N LYS A 3 -50.66 -9.36 -3.90
CA LYS A 3 -50.02 -9.41 -2.56
C LYS A 3 -48.70 -10.19 -2.54
N ILE A 4 -48.63 -11.26 -3.33
CA ILE A 4 -47.41 -12.09 -3.47
C ILE A 4 -46.35 -11.31 -4.24
N LEU A 5 -46.75 -10.64 -5.33
CA LEU A 5 -45.86 -9.79 -6.12
C LEU A 5 -45.28 -8.64 -5.30
N PHE A 6 -46.09 -8.02 -4.44
CA PHE A 6 -45.64 -6.95 -3.55
C PHE A 6 -44.63 -7.46 -2.51
N GLY A 7 -44.86 -8.65 -1.93
CA GLY A 7 -43.91 -9.29 -1.02
C GLY A 7 -42.57 -9.60 -1.67
N ILE A 8 -42.57 -10.06 -2.92
CA ILE A 8 -41.33 -10.34 -3.68
C ILE A 8 -40.53 -9.05 -3.92
N ILE A 9 -41.19 -7.96 -4.32
CA ILE A 9 -40.54 -6.67 -4.56
C ILE A 9 -39.94 -6.12 -3.26
N LEU A 10 -40.63 -6.29 -2.12
CA LEU A 10 -40.15 -5.84 -0.82
C LEU A 10 -38.89 -6.62 -0.37
N ILE A 11 -38.83 -7.93 -0.63
CA ILE A 11 -37.65 -8.75 -0.31
C ILE A 11 -36.47 -8.39 -1.21
N LEU A 12 -36.72 -8.16 -2.51
CA LEU A 12 -35.70 -7.71 -3.46
C LEU A 12 -35.15 -6.32 -3.12
N SER A 13 -36.00 -5.39 -2.67
CA SER A 13 -35.55 -4.06 -2.26
C SER A 13 -34.82 -4.06 -0.92
N LEU A 14 -35.19 -4.94 0.03
CA LEU A 14 -34.44 -5.10 1.27
C LEU A 14 -33.06 -5.73 1.02
N SER A 15 -32.99 -6.76 0.17
CA SER A 15 -31.72 -7.46 -0.11
C SER A 15 -30.71 -6.58 -0.86
N SER A 16 -31.15 -5.66 -1.73
CA SER A 16 -30.24 -4.71 -2.39
C SER A 16 -29.65 -3.67 -1.43
N LEU A 17 -30.36 -3.32 -0.35
CA LEU A 17 -29.83 -2.44 0.71
C LEU A 17 -28.70 -3.10 1.50
N PHE A 18 -28.81 -4.41 1.77
CA PHE A 18 -27.75 -5.17 2.47
C PHE A 18 -26.51 -5.43 1.59
N ALA A 19 -26.64 -5.43 0.26
CA ALA A 19 -25.50 -5.59 -0.63
C ALA A 19 -24.56 -4.36 -0.61
N PHE A 20 -25.09 -3.15 -0.37
CA PHE A 20 -24.30 -1.92 -0.30
C PHE A 20 -23.58 -1.72 1.04
N THR A 21 -24.06 -2.34 2.12
CA THR A 21 -23.41 -2.21 3.45
C THR A 21 -22.20 -3.12 3.61
N TYR A 22 -21.94 -4.03 2.66
CA TYR A 22 -20.67 -4.76 2.57
C TYR A 22 -19.57 -3.86 2.01
N SER A 23 -19.36 -2.70 2.62
CA SER A 23 -18.04 -2.09 2.62
C SER A 23 -17.19 -3.00 3.49
N ALA A 24 -16.15 -3.61 2.92
CA ALA A 24 -15.24 -4.45 3.67
C ALA A 24 -14.57 -3.60 4.76
N VAL A 25 -15.19 -3.56 5.95
CA VAL A 25 -14.62 -2.90 7.12
C VAL A 25 -13.34 -3.66 7.43
N TYR A 26 -12.20 -3.01 7.21
CA TYR A 26 -10.93 -3.60 7.56
C TYR A 26 -10.91 -3.78 9.08
N ASP A 27 -10.79 -5.03 9.51
CA ASP A 27 -10.77 -5.39 10.93
C ASP A 27 -9.41 -5.03 11.53
N ILE A 28 -9.41 -4.08 12.47
CA ILE A 28 -8.19 -3.59 13.14
C ILE A 28 -7.69 -4.71 14.07
N LYS A 29 -6.67 -5.41 13.59
CA LYS A 29 -5.99 -6.48 14.31
C LYS A 29 -4.68 -5.99 14.94
N ASN A 30 -4.11 -6.79 15.83
CA ASN A 30 -2.82 -6.52 16.47
C ASN A 30 -1.64 -6.32 15.50
N ASN A 31 -1.78 -6.73 14.23
CA ASN A 31 -0.80 -6.52 13.16
C ASN A 31 -1.15 -5.34 12.23
N THR A 32 -2.09 -4.48 12.63
CA THR A 32 -2.41 -3.23 11.93
C THR A 32 -1.55 -2.10 12.49
N SER A 33 -0.96 -1.31 11.61
CA SER A 33 -0.17 -0.14 11.97
C SER A 33 -0.32 0.96 10.94
N GLU A 34 -0.20 2.21 11.39
CA GLU A 34 0.08 3.32 10.50
C GLU A 34 1.55 3.31 10.11
N VAL A 35 1.86 3.78 8.89
CA VAL A 35 3.24 3.86 8.40
C VAL A 35 3.68 5.30 8.33
N ASN A 36 4.97 5.52 8.55
CA ASN A 36 5.54 6.86 8.45
C ASN A 36 5.59 7.34 6.99
N GLN A 37 5.33 8.62 6.80
CA GLN A 37 5.46 9.28 5.51
C GLN A 37 6.71 10.16 5.49
N PHE A 38 7.48 10.07 4.41
CA PHE A 38 8.65 10.91 4.17
C PHE A 38 8.62 11.46 2.75
N GLU A 39 8.71 12.78 2.63
CA GLU A 39 8.68 13.49 1.34
C GLU A 39 7.49 13.10 0.43
N GLY A 40 6.33 12.82 1.03
CA GLY A 40 5.12 12.42 0.31
C GLY A 40 4.97 10.91 0.10
N LEU A 41 5.99 10.09 0.36
CA LEU A 41 5.95 8.65 0.17
C LEU A 41 5.73 7.91 1.50
N LEU A 42 4.81 6.95 1.50
CA LEU A 42 4.58 6.03 2.60
C LEU A 42 5.67 4.96 2.66
N ILE A 43 6.33 4.81 3.81
CA ILE A 43 7.51 3.94 3.94
C ILE A 43 7.16 2.67 4.72
N PHE A 44 7.19 1.54 4.03
CA PHE A 44 6.96 0.22 4.58
C PHE A 44 8.31 -0.46 4.82
N THR A 45 8.65 -0.69 6.08
CA THR A 45 9.84 -1.46 6.50
C THR A 45 9.33 -2.71 7.22
N ASP A 46 9.81 -3.89 6.82
CA ASP A 46 9.35 -5.20 7.32
C ASP A 46 7.83 -5.42 7.28
N SER A 47 7.15 -4.70 6.39
CA SER A 47 5.69 -4.74 6.21
C SER A 47 5.32 -4.46 4.76
N LYS A 48 4.04 -4.66 4.43
CA LYS A 48 3.47 -4.36 3.11
C LYS A 48 2.12 -3.68 3.29
N PRO A 49 1.69 -2.85 2.34
CA PRO A 49 0.35 -2.29 2.39
C PRO A 49 -0.71 -3.38 2.34
N VAL A 50 -1.77 -3.21 3.14
CA VAL A 50 -2.99 -4.04 3.03
C VAL A 50 -3.85 -3.58 1.86
N LYS A 51 -3.90 -2.26 1.60
CA LYS A 51 -4.62 -1.70 0.45
C LYS A 51 -4.04 -2.25 -0.85
N SER A 52 -4.87 -2.50 -1.85
CA SER A 52 -4.43 -2.93 -3.18
C SER A 52 -3.53 -1.88 -3.85
N TYR A 53 -2.45 -2.33 -4.46
CA TYR A 53 -1.49 -1.47 -5.15
C TYR A 53 -0.98 -2.10 -6.44
N GLU A 54 -0.43 -1.25 -7.29
CA GLU A 54 0.37 -1.60 -8.46
C GLU A 54 1.85 -1.50 -8.10
N TYR A 55 2.64 -2.47 -8.58
CA TYR A 55 4.09 -2.44 -8.52
C TYR A 55 4.62 -1.70 -9.75
N LEU A 56 5.35 -0.61 -9.53
CA LEU A 56 5.91 0.21 -10.60
C LEU A 56 7.33 -0.20 -11.00
N GLY A 57 8.09 -0.76 -10.05
CA GLY A 57 9.49 -1.13 -10.24
C GLY A 57 10.27 -1.22 -8.94
N THR A 58 11.55 -1.57 -9.04
CA THR A 58 12.47 -1.63 -7.88
C THR A 58 13.59 -0.62 -8.09
N VAL A 59 13.79 0.25 -7.10
CA VAL A 59 14.97 1.12 -7.03
C VAL A 59 16.02 0.53 -6.09
N LYS A 60 17.30 0.75 -6.41
CA LYS A 60 18.43 0.28 -5.59
C LYS A 60 19.22 1.47 -5.04
N SER A 61 19.72 1.33 -3.82
CA SER A 61 20.73 2.21 -3.24
C SER A 61 22.09 1.79 -3.80
N ASN A 62 22.42 2.27 -4.99
CA ASN A 62 23.74 2.03 -5.60
C ASN A 62 24.79 2.88 -4.90
N THR A 63 25.34 2.38 -3.80
CA THR A 63 26.53 2.95 -3.16
C THR A 63 27.52 1.82 -3.00
N GLY A 64 28.52 1.75 -3.88
CA GLY A 64 29.67 0.84 -3.76
C GLY A 64 30.53 1.19 -2.55
N GLY A 65 29.99 1.07 -1.34
CA GLY A 65 30.68 1.34 -0.07
C GLY A 65 30.73 2.82 0.37
N PHE A 66 30.37 3.78 -0.48
CA PHE A 66 30.38 5.21 -0.13
C PHE A 66 28.99 5.71 0.28
N GLY A 67 28.76 5.76 1.59
CA GLY A 67 27.54 6.29 2.21
C GLY A 67 27.30 5.65 3.58
N GLY A 68 26.66 6.38 4.50
CA GLY A 68 26.24 5.79 5.78
C GLY A 68 25.36 4.58 5.54
N SER A 69 25.67 3.47 6.22
CA SER A 69 24.87 2.23 6.24
C SER A 69 23.66 2.34 7.16
N GLN A 70 23.46 3.51 7.77
CA GLN A 70 22.34 3.77 8.65
C GLN A 70 21.04 3.92 7.86
N TYR A 71 19.95 3.51 8.49
CA TYR A 71 18.61 3.50 7.90
C TYR A 71 18.20 4.83 7.26
N GLU A 72 18.48 5.96 7.93
CA GLU A 72 18.08 7.28 7.42
C GLU A 72 18.73 7.61 6.07
N ASP A 73 20.03 7.37 5.94
CA ASP A 73 20.76 7.65 4.70
C ASP A 73 20.32 6.74 3.56
N VAL A 74 20.12 5.45 3.86
CA VAL A 74 19.61 4.48 2.89
C VAL A 74 18.20 4.87 2.43
N ARG A 75 17.30 5.18 3.38
CA ARG A 75 15.93 5.62 3.08
C ARG A 75 15.91 6.86 2.21
N LYS A 76 16.71 7.90 2.54
CA LYS A 76 16.82 9.12 1.74
C LYS A 76 17.27 8.83 0.30
N ARG A 77 18.26 7.96 0.11
CA ARG A 77 18.72 7.57 -1.24
C ARG A 77 17.63 6.85 -2.02
N LEU A 78 16.94 5.90 -1.40
CA LEU A 78 15.87 5.15 -2.05
C LEU A 78 14.68 6.07 -2.41
N ILE A 79 14.29 6.99 -1.52
CA ILE A 79 13.28 8.02 -1.80
C ILE A 79 13.69 8.89 -2.98
N LYS A 80 14.94 9.37 -3.00
CA LYS A 80 15.46 10.19 -4.10
C LYS A 80 15.38 9.46 -5.44
N ASN A 81 15.79 8.19 -5.47
CA ASN A 81 15.76 7.38 -6.70
C ASN A 81 14.32 7.11 -7.14
N ALA A 82 13.44 6.76 -6.21
CA ALA A 82 12.03 6.53 -6.51
C ALA A 82 11.34 7.78 -7.09
N LYS A 83 11.52 8.96 -6.48
CA LYS A 83 10.92 10.21 -6.98
C LYS A 83 11.45 10.60 -8.36
N LYS A 84 12.71 10.23 -8.67
CA LYS A 84 13.33 10.49 -9.97
C LYS A 84 12.79 9.56 -11.07
N GLU A 85 12.67 8.27 -10.78
CA GLU A 85 12.29 7.24 -11.77
C GLU A 85 10.77 7.03 -11.86
N TYR A 86 10.05 7.28 -10.76
CA TYR A 86 8.62 7.01 -10.59
C TYR A 86 7.94 8.16 -9.84
N PRO A 87 7.76 9.34 -10.48
CA PRO A 87 7.19 10.53 -9.83
C PRO A 87 5.75 10.35 -9.33
N GLN A 88 5.02 9.37 -9.88
CA GLN A 88 3.66 9.00 -9.49
C GLN A 88 3.58 7.97 -8.33
N ALA A 89 4.69 7.69 -7.66
CA ALA A 89 4.73 6.73 -6.55
C ALA A 89 4.00 7.26 -5.31
N ASP A 90 3.33 6.36 -4.59
CA ASP A 90 2.67 6.67 -3.32
C ASP A 90 3.43 6.10 -2.11
N GLY A 91 4.25 5.07 -2.33
CA GLY A 91 4.99 4.43 -1.26
C GLY A 91 6.14 3.56 -1.71
N LEU A 92 6.94 3.15 -0.73
CA LEU A 92 8.12 2.30 -0.89
C LEU A 92 8.07 1.14 0.10
N ILE A 93 8.34 -0.07 -0.39
CA ILE A 93 8.55 -1.27 0.42
C ILE A 93 10.05 -1.54 0.46
N LEU A 94 10.68 -1.34 1.62
CA LEU A 94 12.13 -1.39 1.78
C LEU A 94 12.61 -2.82 2.05
N PHE A 95 13.71 -3.20 1.41
CA PHE A 95 14.42 -4.46 1.61
C PHE A 95 15.87 -4.15 1.97
N LEU A 96 16.19 -4.27 3.26
CA LEU A 96 17.48 -3.91 3.84
C LEU A 96 18.19 -5.17 4.34
N ASN A 97 18.70 -5.98 3.40
CA ASN A 97 19.26 -7.30 3.69
C ASN A 97 20.78 -7.25 3.74
N LYS A 98 21.36 -7.78 4.83
CA LYS A 98 22.82 -7.91 4.97
C LYS A 98 23.42 -8.68 3.79
N GLY A 99 24.46 -8.12 3.18
CA GLY A 99 25.17 -8.75 2.07
C GLY A 99 24.52 -8.57 0.69
N GLN A 100 23.42 -7.82 0.60
CA GLN A 100 22.82 -7.40 -0.67
C GLN A 100 22.76 -5.88 -0.73
N ALA A 101 22.62 -5.34 -1.94
CA ALA A 101 22.34 -3.92 -2.08
C ALA A 101 20.94 -3.61 -1.55
N ASP A 102 20.84 -2.58 -0.70
CA ASP A 102 19.55 -2.08 -0.23
C ASP A 102 18.69 -1.66 -1.41
N LYS A 103 17.42 -2.02 -1.36
CA LYS A 103 16.47 -1.75 -2.45
C LYS A 103 15.09 -1.45 -1.91
N ALA A 104 14.25 -0.84 -2.74
CA ALA A 104 12.84 -0.65 -2.43
C ALA A 104 11.97 -0.93 -3.66
N ASP A 105 10.87 -1.64 -3.44
CA ASP A 105 9.81 -1.74 -4.42
C ASP A 105 8.95 -0.49 -4.35
N VAL A 106 8.69 0.11 -5.50
CA VAL A 106 7.92 1.34 -5.66
C VAL A 106 6.48 0.96 -5.97
N VAL A 107 5.55 1.49 -5.19
CA VAL A 107 4.13 1.16 -5.29
C VAL A 107 3.27 2.38 -5.53
N LYS A 108 2.17 2.17 -6.25
CA LYS A 108 1.08 3.13 -6.43
C LYS A 108 -0.22 2.49 -5.98
N PHE A 109 -0.98 3.15 -5.11
CA PHE A 109 -2.24 2.61 -4.63
C PHE A 109 -3.29 2.65 -5.72
N LYS A 110 -4.06 1.56 -5.82
CA LYS A 110 -5.27 1.58 -6.64
C LYS A 110 -6.32 2.43 -5.93
N GLU A 111 -7.08 3.19 -6.70
CA GLU A 111 -8.25 3.91 -6.17
C GLU A 111 -9.27 2.92 -5.60
#